data_AF-A0A1B8AQR3-F1
#
_entry.id   AF-A0A1B8AQR3-F1
#
_cell.length_a   1.000
_cell.length_b   1.000
_cell.length_c   1.000
_cell.angle_alpha   90.00
_cell.angle_beta   90.00
_cell.angle_gamma   90.00
#
_symmetry.space_group_name_H-M   'P 1'
#
loop_
_entity.id
_entity.type
_entity.pdbx_description
1 polymer ?
#
loop_
_entity_poly.entity_id
_entity_poly.type
_entity_poly.pdbx_seq_one_letter_code
_entity_poly.pdbx_strand_id
1 'polypeptide(L)'
;MGRVAVAGGSSGLGRTMVEALEAVKTHDYVVFSRKATNEETRAVDYSSVDTLVSQLEAEKIDTVISCLPIDSDESGKAQLNLIEAANQSKYTKRFIPSEFGAIYTKE
;
A
#
# COMPACT_ATOMS: atom_id res chain seq x y z
N MET A 1 -8.85 -14.51 7.61
CA MET A 1 -8.54 -13.79 6.36
C MET A 1 -8.13 -12.38 6.74
N GLY A 2 -7.06 -11.83 6.16
CA GLY A 2 -6.54 -10.51 6.52
C GLY A 2 -6.97 -9.44 5.52
N ARG A 3 -7.18 -8.20 5.98
CA ARG A 3 -7.54 -7.07 5.12
C ARG A 3 -6.31 -6.57 4.36
N VAL A 4 -6.48 -6.25 3.08
CA VAL A 4 -5.40 -5.82 2.18
C VAL A 4 -5.42 -4.31 1.99
N ALA A 5 -4.30 -3.63 2.21
CA ALA A 5 -4.14 -2.24 1.80
C ALA A 5 -3.45 -2.17 0.43
N VAL A 6 -4.03 -1.43 -0.52
CA VAL A 6 -3.40 -1.15 -1.82
C VAL A 6 -2.97 0.32 -1.84
N ALA A 7 -1.68 0.56 -1.62
CA ALA A 7 -1.10 1.90 -1.71
C ALA A 7 -0.91 2.29 -3.19
N GLY A 8 -1.45 3.45 -3.59
CA GLY A 8 -1.48 3.82 -5.01
C GLY A 8 -2.58 3.09 -5.81
N GLY A 9 -3.58 2.51 -5.15
CA GLY A 9 -4.68 1.77 -5.78
C GLY A 9 -5.66 2.59 -6.65
N SER A 10 -5.51 3.91 -6.72
CA SER A 10 -6.47 4.79 -7.40
C SER A 10 -6.30 4.86 -8.92
N SER A 11 -5.16 4.43 -9.48
CA SER A 11 -4.89 4.51 -10.93
C SER A 11 -3.91 3.42 -11.40
N GLY A 12 -3.74 3.30 -12.72
CA GLY A 12 -2.74 2.45 -13.36
C GLY A 12 -2.78 1.00 -12.85
N LEU A 13 -1.60 0.45 -12.55
CA LEU A 13 -1.48 -0.92 -12.02
C LEU A 13 -2.19 -1.11 -10.68
N GLY A 14 -2.16 -0.12 -9.80
CA GLY A 14 -2.84 -0.19 -8.50
C GLY A 14 -4.36 -0.35 -8.66
N ARG A 15 -4.96 0.31 -9.64
CA ARG A 15 -6.38 0.14 -9.95
C ARG A 15 -6.70 -1.28 -10.43
N THR A 16 -5.85 -1.84 -11.29
CA THR A 16 -6.00 -3.24 -11.74
C THR A 16 -5.91 -4.23 -10.57
N MET A 17 -5.04 -3.97 -9.58
CA MET A 17 -4.96 -4.81 -8.37
C MET A 17 -6.26 -4.76 -7.56
N VAL A 18 -6.86 -3.56 -7.41
CA VAL A 18 -8.15 -3.40 -6.72
C VAL A 18 -9.27 -4.17 -7.44
N GLU A 19 -9.38 -4.03 -8.77
CA GLU A 19 -10.38 -4.73 -9.57
C GLU A 19 -10.22 -6.26 -9.49
N ALA A 20 -8.99 -6.76 -9.43
CA ALA A 20 -8.72 -8.18 -9.23
C ALA A 20 -9.18 -8.66 -7.83
N LEU A 21 -8.94 -7.86 -6.77
CA LEU A 21 -9.42 -8.18 -5.42
C LEU A 21 -10.95 -8.21 -5.35
N GLU A 22 -11.62 -7.25 -6.01
CA GLU A 22 -13.08 -7.19 -6.13
C GLU A 22 -13.67 -8.39 -6.87
N ALA A 23 -13.03 -8.83 -7.95
CA ALA A 23 -13.52 -9.95 -8.76
C ALA A 23 -13.43 -11.28 -7.98
N VAL A 24 -12.34 -11.49 -7.23
CA VAL A 24 -12.10 -12.75 -6.51
C VAL A 24 -12.90 -12.80 -5.19
N LYS A 25 -13.27 -11.66 -4.60
CA LYS A 25 -14.10 -11.55 -3.36
C LYS A 25 -13.59 -12.37 -2.17
N THR A 26 -12.29 -12.65 -2.13
CA THR A 26 -11.67 -13.46 -1.07
C THR A 26 -11.13 -12.61 0.07
N HIS A 27 -10.81 -11.34 -0.17
CA HIS A 27 -10.17 -10.47 0.80
C HIS A 27 -10.90 -9.12 0.83
N ASP A 28 -11.17 -8.62 2.03
CA ASP A 28 -11.52 -7.21 2.20
C ASP A 28 -10.31 -6.36 1.86
N TYR A 29 -10.55 -5.17 1.30
CA TYR A 29 -9.48 -4.27 0.92
C TYR A 29 -9.74 -2.83 1.36
N VAL A 30 -8.71 -2.00 1.23
CA VAL A 30 -8.78 -0.54 1.36
C VAL A 30 -7.71 0.07 0.45
N VAL A 31 -8.01 1.21 -0.16
CA VAL A 31 -7.05 1.94 -0.99
C VAL A 31 -6.37 3.01 -0.15
N PHE A 32 -5.05 3.01 -0.09
CA PHE A 32 -4.28 4.09 0.52
C PHE A 32 -3.83 5.08 -0.56
N SER A 33 -4.20 6.34 -0.39
CA SER A 33 -3.81 7.41 -1.31
C SER A 33 -3.58 8.72 -0.55
N ARG A 34 -3.00 9.72 -1.20
CA ARG A 34 -2.80 11.05 -0.58
C ARG A 34 -4.10 11.84 -0.39
N LYS A 35 -5.21 11.43 -1.01
CA LYS A 35 -6.50 12.13 -0.96
C LYS A 35 -7.65 11.12 -1.01
N ALA A 36 -8.58 11.19 -0.06
CA ALA A 36 -9.78 10.38 -0.11
C ALA A 36 -10.64 10.79 -1.32
N THR A 37 -10.77 9.89 -2.30
CA THR A 37 -11.56 10.13 -3.53
C THR A 37 -12.90 9.39 -3.54
N ASN A 38 -13.06 8.36 -2.72
CA ASN A 38 -14.27 7.57 -2.55
C ASN A 38 -14.30 6.89 -1.16
N GLU A 39 -15.36 6.12 -0.87
CA GLU A 39 -15.57 5.45 0.42
C GLU A 39 -14.52 4.37 0.75
N GLU A 40 -13.92 3.76 -0.28
CA GLU A 40 -12.92 2.70 -0.16
C GLU A 40 -11.49 3.25 0.00
N THR A 41 -11.33 4.56 -0.19
CA THR A 41 -10.04 5.24 -0.08
C THR A 41 -9.84 5.81 1.31
N ARG A 42 -8.63 5.66 1.84
CA ARG A 42 -8.15 6.33 3.03
C ARG A 42 -7.02 7.28 2.64
N ALA A 43 -7.19 8.54 3.04
CA ALA A 43 -6.14 9.53 2.90
C ALA A 43 -5.02 9.20 3.90
N VAL A 44 -3.79 9.12 3.41
CA VAL A 44 -2.61 8.85 4.22
C VAL A 44 -1.49 9.82 3.88
N ASP A 45 -0.68 10.13 4.88
CA ASP A 45 0.55 10.91 4.74
C ASP A 45 1.76 9.97 4.67
N TYR A 46 2.28 9.75 3.46
CA TYR A 46 3.45 8.89 3.26
C TYR A 46 4.76 9.50 3.82
N SER A 47 4.76 10.75 4.28
CA SER A 47 5.93 11.38 4.90
C SER A 47 6.09 11.05 6.38
N SER A 48 5.04 10.51 7.04
CA SER A 48 5.03 10.23 8.48
C SER A 48 4.75 8.77 8.80
N VAL A 49 5.80 8.06 9.24
CA VAL A 49 5.73 6.65 9.67
C VAL A 49 4.67 6.44 10.76
N ASP A 50 4.63 7.29 11.79
CA ASP A 50 3.70 7.13 12.92
C ASP A 50 2.23 7.18 12.48
N THR A 51 1.90 8.07 11.54
CA THR A 51 0.53 8.16 11.00
C THR A 51 0.19 6.96 10.12
N LEU A 52 1.15 6.44 9.36
CA LEU A 52 0.99 5.22 8.57
C LEU A 52 0.79 4.00 9.47
N VAL A 53 1.57 3.86 10.55
CA VAL A 53 1.37 2.79 11.55
C VAL A 53 -0.02 2.86 12.12
N SER A 54 -0.44 4.04 12.59
CA SER A 54 -1.77 4.26 13.16
C SER A 54 -2.87 3.88 12.17
N GLN A 55 -2.73 4.24 10.89
CA GLN A 55 -3.71 3.89 9.87
C GLN A 55 -3.74 2.39 9.56
N LEU A 56 -2.57 1.76 9.43
CA LEU A 56 -2.44 0.31 9.23
C LEU A 56 -3.11 -0.47 10.37
N GLU A 57 -2.93 -0.01 11.61
CA GLU A 57 -3.53 -0.65 12.77
C GLU A 57 -5.03 -0.38 12.91
N ALA A 58 -5.48 0.85 12.65
CA ALA A 58 -6.90 1.22 12.69
C ALA A 58 -7.73 0.38 11.70
N GLU A 59 -7.20 0.15 10.51
CA GLU A 59 -7.85 -0.67 9.48
C GLU A 59 -7.52 -2.17 9.62
N LYS A 60 -6.68 -2.55 10.59
CA LYS A 60 -6.22 -3.93 10.86
C LYS A 60 -5.65 -4.62 9.62
N ILE A 61 -4.77 -3.90 8.92
CA ILE A 61 -4.17 -4.35 7.66
C ILE A 61 -3.21 -5.51 7.94
N ASP A 62 -3.44 -6.62 7.25
CA ASP A 62 -2.60 -7.82 7.33
C ASP A 62 -1.56 -7.86 6.19
N THR A 63 -1.97 -7.46 4.99
CA THR A 63 -1.10 -7.43 3.81
C THR A 63 -1.12 -6.04 3.18
N VAL A 64 0.05 -5.49 2.89
CA VAL A 64 0.22 -4.24 2.13
C VAL A 64 0.74 -4.55 0.74
N ILE A 65 0.11 -3.98 -0.28
CA ILE A 65 0.57 -3.99 -1.67
C ILE A 65 0.89 -2.54 -2.05
N SER A 66 2.16 -2.25 -2.31
CA SER A 66 2.60 -0.95 -2.80
C SER A 66 2.57 -0.94 -4.32
N CYS A 67 1.74 -0.08 -4.90
CA CYS A 67 1.74 0.29 -6.31
C CYS A 67 2.08 1.78 -6.48
N LEU A 68 2.84 2.34 -5.54
CA LEU A 68 3.35 3.71 -5.65
C LEU A 68 4.32 3.80 -6.85
N PRO A 69 4.23 4.82 -7.71
CA PRO A 69 5.26 5.04 -8.72
C PRO A 69 6.58 5.34 -8.02
N ILE A 70 7.66 4.65 -8.38
CA ILE A 70 9.01 4.89 -7.83
C ILE A 70 9.85 5.57 -8.91
N ASP A 71 9.59 6.86 -9.12
CA ASP A 71 10.17 7.68 -10.18
C ASP A 71 11.01 8.86 -9.66
N SER A 72 11.09 9.00 -8.34
CA SER A 72 11.72 10.14 -7.64
C SER A 72 12.14 9.77 -6.22
N ASP A 73 13.07 10.52 -5.65
CA ASP A 73 13.51 10.34 -4.26
C ASP A 73 12.36 10.47 -3.25
N GLU A 74 11.42 11.38 -3.50
CA GLU A 74 10.22 11.56 -2.66
C GLU A 74 9.37 10.28 -2.65
N SER A 75 9.11 9.72 -3.83
CA SER A 75 8.30 8.50 -3.97
C SER A 75 9.01 7.24 -3.45
N GLY A 76 10.34 7.16 -3.61
CA GLY A 76 11.17 6.13 -2.99
C GLY A 76 11.11 6.21 -1.47
N LYS A 77 11.23 7.42 -0.90
CA LYS A 77 11.09 7.65 0.54
C LYS A 77 9.68 7.32 1.04
N ALA A 78 8.64 7.61 0.26
CA ALA A 78 7.26 7.23 0.59
C ALA A 78 7.11 5.70 0.74
N GLN A 79 7.71 4.91 -0.15
CA GLN A 79 7.70 3.45 -0.03
C GLN A 79 8.53 2.98 1.17
N LEU A 80 9.72 3.55 1.41
CA LEU A 80 10.54 3.20 2.58
C LEU A 80 9.81 3.48 3.90
N ASN A 81 9.13 4.62 4.01
CA ASN A 81 8.32 4.95 5.17
C ASN A 81 7.15 3.98 5.35
N LEU A 82 6.52 3.54 4.25
CA LEU A 82 5.45 2.56 4.30
C LEU A 82 5.95 1.16 4.69
N ILE A 83 7.15 0.77 4.25
CA ILE A 83 7.83 -0.45 4.69
C ILE A 83 8.10 -0.40 6.19
N GLU A 84 8.65 0.71 6.67
CA GLU A 84 8.95 0.90 8.10
C GLU A 84 7.66 0.85 8.93
N ALA A 85 6.60 1.52 8.49
CA ALA A 85 5.30 1.49 9.15
C ALA A 85 4.67 0.08 9.17
N ALA A 86 4.79 -0.66 8.06
CA ALA A 86 4.35 -2.05 7.98
C ALA A 86 5.14 -2.95 8.95
N ASN A 87 6.45 -2.73 9.10
CA ASN A 87 7.30 -3.46 10.04
C ASN A 87 6.94 -3.17 11.51
N GLN A 88 6.53 -1.94 11.82
CA GLN A 88 6.12 -1.53 13.16
C GLN A 88 4.66 -1.92 13.51
N SER A 89 3.80 -2.07 12.51
CA SER A 89 2.40 -2.43 12.72
C SER A 89 2.24 -3.85 13.28
N LYS A 90 1.49 -4.02 14.37
CA LYS A 90 1.25 -5.34 14.96
C LYS A 90 0.35 -6.26 14.11
N TYR A 91 -0.34 -5.71 13.10
CA TYR A 91 -1.25 -6.47 12.24
C TYR A 91 -0.61 -6.90 10.93
N THR A 92 0.36 -6.12 10.42
CA THR A 92 0.91 -6.34 9.09
C THR A 92 1.90 -7.51 9.11
N LYS A 93 1.67 -8.51 8.26
CA LYS A 93 2.49 -9.74 8.18
C LYS A 93 3.18 -9.89 6.83
N ARG A 94 2.74 -9.15 5.82
CA ARG A 94 3.28 -9.23 4.47
C ARG A 94 3.26 -7.87 3.80
N PHE A 95 4.36 -7.57 3.12
CA PHE A 95 4.54 -6.37 2.32
C PHE A 95 4.98 -6.75 0.91
N ILE A 96 4.27 -6.27 -0.11
CA ILE A 96 4.61 -6.43 -1.51
C ILE A 96 5.07 -5.06 -2.04
N PRO A 97 6.36 -4.86 -2.33
CA PRO A 97 6.89 -3.58 -2.80
C PRO A 97 6.50 -3.28 -4.26
N SER A 98 6.62 -2.01 -4.66
CA SER A 98 6.34 -1.56 -6.04
C SER A 98 7.49 -1.93 -6.98
N GLU A 99 7.54 -3.20 -7.38
CA GLU A 99 8.65 -3.80 -8.14
C GLU A 99 8.23 -4.42 -9.47
N PHE A 100 6.96 -4.30 -9.89
CA PHE A 100 6.29 -5.08 -10.95
C PHE A 100 6.86 -4.97 -12.38
N GLY A 101 8.11 -4.56 -12.55
CA GLY A 101 8.91 -4.62 -13.77
C GLY A 101 9.92 -5.77 -13.76
N ALA A 102 11.15 -5.50 -14.20
CA ALA A 102 12.20 -6.49 -14.36
C ALA A 102 12.98 -6.77 -13.06
N ILE A 103 13.63 -7.93 -12.99
CA ILE A 103 14.55 -8.25 -11.90
C ILE A 103 15.82 -7.40 -12.06
N TYR A 104 16.08 -6.51 -11.11
CA TYR A 104 17.32 -5.76 -11.07
C TYR A 104 18.48 -6.67 -10.68
N THR A 105 19.41 -6.89 -11.60
CA THR A 105 20.71 -7.51 -11.30
C THR A 105 21.73 -6.43 -10.99
N LYS A 106 22.58 -6.64 -9.99
CA LYS A 106 23.78 -5.81 -9.86
C LYS A 106 24.65 -6.02 -11.10
N GLU A 107 25.09 -4.93 -11.71
CA GLU A 107 26.23 -4.97 -12.64
C GLU A 107 27.48 -5.50 -11.93
#